data_AF-A0AAV8XBG1-F1
#
_entry.id   AF-A0AAV8XBG1-F1
#
_cell.length_a   1.000
_cell.length_b   1.000
_cell.length_c   1.000
_cell.angle_alpha   90.00
_cell.angle_beta   90.00
_cell.angle_gamma   90.00
#
_symmetry.space_group_name_H-M   'P 1'
#
loop_
_entity.id
_entity.type
_entity.pdbx_description
1 polymer ?
#
loop_
_entity_poly.entity_id
_entity_poly.type
_entity_poly.pdbx_seq_one_letter_code
_entity_poly.pdbx_strand_id
1 'polypeptide(L)'
;MANTNTDLTEEDAADLMFPKEDDLSASTMLSSFYSGNPCVENIETTTNYCANCFSELVSPYILCEKCNINICCMCFSTGAEFLKHKSDHDYRVLTTKFVLFENSDWTAEEELTLLDAISNYGNWNLVAQEFPNRSVNEVKEHYDYFYLERNGSTSLPEIKKTDAALFPPIVVPYRFQLVDSDDPPRYSPNTVGYQYLAGYNPVRSDFENEYDKNAEDVLSNMEVVDVDDPHYELLTQCQCSLIESYNRRLRERLHWKTVISQHGLLLLRKTISWLHRYDLTITRPVYEKLIRFMQLCDPTKFELLMEGLHRAGELKIHISRLIELRKKGITTLAEGRMYLKLKQIHEENKKSLKTLRSNTQYNYLRHSKNTNLLFSKTSRRSTFAPIEIIGMPGYERLTEKERDLCSNVRLVPVTYLELKDVLVSEYKKMGNITLQTARRLLKIDTLLISEVHMLLEHRKAQNESAEDEQEFSDVFMKTLTYTDRFRKFKNKETISAVRNLLMQKKLHKFELAAIANLCPETTEEAKSLIPSLEGRFEDEELQAVLDDIQTKRSIQRATFKGLNKYGTCFVSQSSRHAPRWPSHGHLEYGIPIRGRLEDGRYPRLLF
;
A
#
# COMPACT_ATOMS: atom_id res chain seq x y z
N MET A 1 -34.81 25.43 47.50
CA MET A 1 -33.71 26.32 47.08
C MET A 1 -33.77 26.40 45.58
N ALA A 2 -34.24 27.54 45.10
CA ALA A 2 -34.66 27.79 43.73
C ALA A 2 -33.65 28.71 43.03
N ASN A 3 -33.62 28.60 41.70
CA ASN A 3 -32.86 29.42 40.74
C ASN A 3 -32.95 30.93 40.96
N THR A 4 -31.85 31.62 40.64
CA THR A 4 -31.78 32.93 39.97
C THR A 4 -30.40 33.01 39.29
N ASN A 5 -30.29 32.88 37.96
CA ASN A 5 -30.22 33.97 36.96
C ASN A 5 -29.30 35.14 37.32
N THR A 6 -28.31 35.40 36.45
CA THR A 6 -28.08 36.71 35.80
C THR A 6 -27.11 36.53 34.63
N ASP A 7 -27.61 36.78 33.42
CA ASP A 7 -26.86 37.42 32.32
C ASP A 7 -26.20 38.71 32.81
N LEU A 8 -25.09 39.12 32.16
CA LEU A 8 -24.84 40.48 31.67
C LEU A 8 -23.44 40.57 30.99
N THR A 9 -23.45 41.16 29.78
CA THR A 9 -22.42 42.02 29.13
C THR A 9 -21.08 41.41 28.71
N GLU A 10 -20.77 41.30 27.42
CA GLU A 10 -20.22 42.33 26.50
C GLU A 10 -18.78 42.76 26.83
N GLU A 11 -17.92 42.73 25.78
CA GLU A 11 -16.53 43.24 25.66
C GLU A 11 -15.45 42.37 26.36
N ASP A 12 -14.39 41.84 25.73
CA ASP A 12 -13.52 42.36 24.68
C ASP A 12 -13.18 41.30 23.61
N ALA A 13 -13.46 41.64 22.36
CA ALA A 13 -12.78 41.09 21.20
C ALA A 13 -11.58 41.99 20.90
N ALA A 14 -10.36 41.48 21.08
CA ALA A 14 -9.15 42.13 20.63
C ALA A 14 -8.30 41.13 19.83
N ASP A 15 -8.20 41.44 18.53
CA ASP A 15 -7.08 41.20 17.63
C ASP A 15 -6.54 39.77 17.46
N LEU A 16 -7.22 39.01 16.61
CA LEU A 16 -6.53 38.24 15.57
C LEU A 16 -7.00 38.75 14.21
N MET A 17 -6.36 39.86 13.82
CA MET A 17 -6.32 40.41 12.46
C MET A 17 -5.79 39.34 11.48
N PHE A 18 -6.69 38.55 10.90
CA PHE A 18 -6.43 37.93 9.60
C PHE A 18 -6.85 38.94 8.53
N PRO A 19 -5.98 39.30 7.58
CA PRO A 19 -6.36 40.20 6.49
C PRO A 19 -7.48 39.55 5.66
N LYS A 20 -8.66 40.16 5.67
CA LYS A 20 -9.69 39.94 4.65
C LYS A 20 -9.31 40.72 3.41
N GLU A 21 -9.54 40.08 2.27
CA GLU A 21 -9.37 40.61 0.92
C GLU A 21 -10.12 41.94 0.74
N ASP A 22 -9.55 42.86 -0.04
CA ASP A 22 -10.16 43.24 -1.32
C ASP A 22 -9.30 44.24 -2.12
N ASP A 23 -9.36 44.02 -3.43
CA ASP A 23 -9.21 44.95 -4.55
C ASP A 23 -7.87 45.65 -4.82
N LEU A 24 -7.20 45.18 -5.88
CA LEU A 24 -6.77 46.06 -6.97
C LEU A 24 -6.48 45.25 -8.25
N SER A 25 -7.45 45.34 -9.16
CA SER A 25 -7.31 45.57 -10.60
C SER A 25 -6.36 44.70 -11.43
N ALA A 26 -6.98 44.06 -12.41
CA ALA A 26 -6.39 43.62 -13.66
C ALA A 26 -5.26 44.53 -14.16
N SER A 27 -4.06 43.95 -14.30
CA SER A 27 -3.13 44.11 -15.42
C SER A 27 -1.86 43.29 -15.15
N THR A 28 -1.38 42.60 -16.19
CA THR A 28 -0.02 42.02 -16.28
C THR A 28 0.15 40.57 -15.81
N MET A 29 -0.58 39.65 -16.41
CA MET A 29 -0.07 38.30 -16.71
C MET A 29 0.54 38.35 -18.11
N LEU A 30 1.83 38.71 -18.22
CA LEU A 30 2.77 38.46 -19.35
C LEU A 30 3.92 39.50 -19.31
N SER A 31 4.91 39.33 -18.43
CA SER A 31 6.24 39.94 -18.62
C SER A 31 7.37 39.42 -17.68
N SER A 32 7.25 38.28 -17.01
CA SER A 32 8.20 37.92 -15.93
C SER A 32 9.19 36.80 -16.27
N PHE A 33 9.54 36.60 -17.55
CA PHE A 33 10.69 35.76 -17.92
C PHE A 33 11.90 36.53 -18.43
N TYR A 34 11.85 37.85 -18.56
CA TYR A 34 13.03 38.68 -18.75
C TYR A 34 12.81 40.04 -18.10
N SER A 35 13.82 40.48 -17.34
CA SER A 35 14.07 41.84 -16.79
C SER A 35 13.71 42.02 -15.32
N GLY A 36 14.74 42.35 -14.52
CA GLY A 36 14.54 43.05 -13.25
C GLY A 36 15.36 42.59 -12.05
N ASN A 37 16.65 42.29 -12.20
CA ASN A 37 17.57 42.40 -11.05
C ASN A 37 17.85 43.90 -10.84
N PRO A 38 17.46 44.55 -9.72
CA PRO A 38 17.71 45.97 -9.50
C PRO A 38 19.13 46.24 -8.98
N CYS A 39 20.07 45.30 -9.15
CA CYS A 39 21.43 45.38 -8.61
C CYS A 39 22.53 45.32 -9.68
N VAL A 40 22.22 45.58 -10.95
CA VAL A 40 23.22 45.67 -12.03
C VAL A 40 22.99 46.93 -12.85
N GLU A 41 23.19 48.09 -12.21
CA GLU A 41 23.41 49.32 -12.95
C GLU A 41 24.89 49.40 -13.33
N ASN A 42 25.16 49.41 -14.65
CA ASN A 42 26.44 49.68 -15.30
C ASN A 42 27.48 48.54 -15.32
N ILE A 43 27.22 47.49 -16.10
CA ILE A 43 28.30 46.78 -16.80
C ILE A 43 28.09 47.07 -18.29
N GLU A 44 28.95 47.92 -18.86
CA GLU A 44 29.03 48.08 -20.32
C GLU A 44 29.21 46.68 -20.93
N THR A 45 28.22 46.23 -21.69
CA THR A 45 28.17 44.89 -22.29
C THR A 45 29.33 44.71 -23.28
N THR A 46 30.44 44.19 -22.81
CA THR A 46 31.47 43.62 -23.67
C THR A 46 30.92 42.31 -24.25
N THR A 47 30.76 42.26 -25.56
CA THR A 47 30.18 41.09 -26.24
C THR A 47 31.11 39.87 -26.11
N ASN A 48 30.56 38.69 -25.80
CA ASN A 48 31.30 37.41 -25.73
C ASN A 48 31.79 36.90 -27.11
N TYR A 49 31.78 37.73 -28.15
CA TYR A 49 32.18 37.40 -29.50
C TYR A 49 33.40 38.20 -29.92
N CYS A 50 34.25 37.59 -30.74
CA CYS A 50 35.37 38.25 -31.36
C CYS A 50 34.88 39.36 -32.29
N ALA A 51 35.36 40.58 -32.09
CA ALA A 51 34.94 41.74 -32.87
C ALA A 51 35.31 41.68 -34.37
N ASN A 52 36.23 40.77 -34.76
CA ASN A 52 36.63 40.56 -36.15
C ASN A 52 35.89 39.38 -36.81
N CYS A 53 35.97 38.19 -36.22
CA CYS A 53 35.44 36.96 -36.83
C CYS A 53 34.06 36.55 -36.32
N PHE A 54 33.48 37.30 -35.37
CA PHE A 54 32.18 37.04 -34.72
C PHE A 54 32.06 35.65 -34.08
N SER A 55 33.17 34.94 -33.90
CA SER A 55 33.20 33.66 -33.21
C SER A 55 33.12 33.88 -31.70
N GLU A 56 32.44 32.97 -31.01
CA GLU A 56 32.36 32.96 -29.56
C GLU A 56 33.76 32.85 -28.94
N LEU A 57 34.01 33.65 -27.91
CA LEU A 57 35.31 33.75 -27.27
C LEU A 57 35.43 32.74 -26.14
N VAL A 58 36.44 31.89 -26.23
CA VAL A 58 36.83 30.96 -25.18
C VAL A 58 38.05 31.53 -24.45
N SER A 59 38.03 31.52 -23.11
CA SER A 59 39.18 31.89 -22.28
C SER A 59 40.39 30.99 -22.61
N PRO A 60 41.60 31.53 -22.86
CA PRO A 60 41.96 32.95 -22.80
C PRO A 60 41.67 33.71 -24.11
N TYR A 61 41.25 34.97 -24.00
CA TYR A 61 41.07 35.88 -25.13
C TYR A 61 41.66 37.26 -24.85
N ILE A 62 41.78 38.10 -25.88
CA ILE A 62 42.47 39.38 -25.81
C ILE A 62 41.46 40.53 -25.77
N LEU A 63 41.61 41.45 -24.83
CA LEU A 63 40.92 42.73 -24.79
C LEU A 63 41.87 43.82 -25.27
N CYS A 64 41.47 44.62 -26.25
CA CYS A 64 42.19 45.83 -26.61
C CYS A 64 41.80 46.97 -25.66
N GLU A 65 42.74 47.51 -24.88
CA GLU A 65 42.46 48.55 -23.87
C GLU A 65 42.04 49.88 -24.52
N LYS A 66 42.62 50.22 -25.68
CA LYS A 66 42.29 51.47 -26.40
C LYS A 66 40.90 51.43 -27.05
N CYS A 67 40.46 50.26 -27.52
CA CYS A 67 39.20 50.11 -28.25
C CYS A 67 38.06 49.52 -27.41
N ASN A 68 38.37 48.97 -26.23
CA ASN A 68 37.43 48.21 -25.40
C ASN A 68 36.69 47.10 -26.18
N ILE A 69 37.41 46.35 -27.02
CA ILE A 69 36.86 45.25 -27.83
C ILE A 69 37.57 43.93 -27.54
N ASN A 70 36.80 42.85 -27.60
CA ASN A 70 37.32 41.50 -27.41
C ASN A 70 37.74 40.85 -28.74
N ILE A 71 38.88 40.17 -28.75
CA ILE A 71 39.51 39.58 -29.92
C ILE A 71 39.97 38.16 -29.58
N CYS A 72 39.68 37.19 -30.45
CA CYS A 72 40.15 35.81 -30.25
C CYS A 72 41.66 35.70 -30.47
N CYS A 73 42.31 34.70 -29.86
CA CYS A 73 43.75 34.48 -29.99
C CYS A 73 44.24 34.38 -31.45
N MET A 74 43.41 33.86 -32.36
CA MET A 74 43.74 33.75 -33.79
C MET A 74 43.69 35.09 -34.53
N CYS A 75 42.71 35.95 -34.21
CA CYS A 75 42.64 37.30 -34.81
C CYS A 75 43.75 38.21 -34.25
N PHE A 76 44.11 38.01 -32.99
CA PHE A 76 45.26 38.70 -32.40
C PHE A 76 46.59 38.25 -33.02
N SER A 77 46.81 36.93 -33.19
CA SER A 77 48.06 36.41 -33.75
C SER A 77 48.28 36.76 -35.23
N THR A 78 47.19 37.01 -35.97
CA THR A 78 47.24 37.49 -37.36
C THR A 78 47.38 39.01 -37.49
N GLY A 79 47.36 39.74 -36.37
CA GLY A 79 47.43 41.20 -36.36
C GLY A 79 46.21 41.85 -37.04
N ALA A 80 45.03 41.27 -36.88
CA ALA A 80 43.83 41.73 -37.59
C ALA A 80 43.47 43.17 -37.22
N GLU A 81 43.43 44.05 -38.23
CA GLU A 81 43.02 45.45 -38.10
C GLU A 81 41.64 45.64 -38.73
N PHE A 82 40.72 46.30 -38.01
CA PHE A 82 39.36 46.51 -38.47
C PHE A 82 38.73 47.71 -37.76
N LEU A 83 37.83 48.41 -38.45
CA LEU A 83 37.21 49.64 -37.95
C LEU A 83 38.25 50.67 -37.46
N LYS A 84 38.25 50.97 -36.15
CA LYS A 84 39.19 51.88 -35.47
C LYS A 84 40.29 51.14 -34.71
N HIS A 85 40.30 49.81 -34.77
CA HIS A 85 41.27 48.95 -34.11
C HIS A 85 42.52 48.79 -34.96
N LYS A 86 43.69 48.98 -34.34
CA LYS A 86 45.00 48.76 -34.95
C LYS A 86 45.80 47.74 -34.13
N SER A 87 46.70 47.05 -34.82
CA SER A 87 47.56 46.00 -34.25
C SER A 87 48.60 46.52 -33.24
N ASP A 88 48.79 47.85 -33.17
CA ASP A 88 49.72 48.54 -32.27
C ASP A 88 49.07 49.07 -30.98
N HIS A 89 47.81 48.72 -30.73
CA HIS A 89 47.12 49.11 -29.51
C HIS A 89 47.64 48.33 -28.29
N ASP A 90 47.39 48.86 -27.10
CA ASP A 90 47.70 48.15 -25.87
C ASP A 90 46.63 47.08 -25.64
N TYR A 91 47.08 45.88 -25.26
CA TYR A 91 46.24 44.69 -25.10
C TYR A 91 46.40 44.09 -23.71
N ARG A 92 45.30 43.59 -23.17
CA ARG A 92 45.26 42.80 -21.94
C ARG A 92 44.74 41.40 -22.26
N VAL A 93 45.43 40.38 -21.76
CA VAL A 93 44.96 39.00 -21.86
C VAL A 93 43.95 38.77 -20.74
N LEU A 94 42.73 38.40 -21.10
CA LEU A 94 41.70 38.00 -20.15
C LEU A 94 41.74 36.48 -20.00
N THR A 95 41.99 36.04 -18.77
CA THR A 95 41.99 34.64 -18.37
C THR A 95 41.06 34.45 -17.18
N THR A 96 40.45 33.28 -17.07
CA THR A 96 39.61 32.86 -15.92
C THR A 96 40.43 32.13 -14.86
N LYS A 97 41.74 32.00 -15.06
CA LYS A 97 42.67 31.25 -14.19
C LYS A 97 43.36 32.18 -13.20
N PHE A 98 42.56 32.95 -12.47
CA PHE A 98 43.00 33.80 -11.36
C PHE A 98 42.15 33.50 -10.13
N VAL A 99 42.68 33.79 -8.95
CA VAL A 99 41.97 33.62 -7.69
C VAL A 99 40.97 34.77 -7.53
N LEU A 100 39.69 34.45 -7.35
CA LEU A 100 38.63 35.45 -7.26
C LEU A 100 38.51 36.07 -5.85
N PHE A 101 38.64 35.24 -4.80
CA PHE A 101 38.46 35.66 -3.41
C PHE A 101 39.79 35.73 -2.65
N GLU A 102 39.99 36.78 -1.86
CA GLU A 102 41.14 36.89 -0.96
C GLU A 102 41.11 35.75 0.07
N ASN A 103 42.24 35.04 0.22
CA ASN A 103 42.39 33.83 1.04
C ASN A 103 41.74 32.54 0.50
N SER A 104 41.38 32.50 -0.79
CA SER A 104 41.00 31.25 -1.46
C SER A 104 42.12 30.72 -2.35
N ASP A 105 42.17 29.40 -2.55
CA ASP A 105 42.95 28.74 -3.58
C ASP A 105 42.11 28.38 -4.82
N TRP A 106 40.84 28.82 -4.86
CA TRP A 106 39.91 28.59 -5.96
C TRP A 106 40.11 29.62 -7.08
N THR A 107 40.16 29.11 -8.30
CA THR A 107 40.20 29.93 -9.51
C THR A 107 38.79 30.37 -9.91
N ALA A 108 38.66 31.53 -10.58
CA ALA A 108 37.38 32.00 -11.09
C ALA A 108 36.71 30.99 -12.05
N GLU A 109 37.50 30.15 -12.73
CA GLU A 109 37.01 29.01 -13.52
C GLU A 109 36.36 27.93 -12.63
N GLU A 110 36.97 27.58 -11.50
CA GLU A 110 36.39 26.65 -10.52
C GLU A 110 35.13 27.23 -9.87
N GLU A 111 35.09 28.54 -9.60
CA GLU A 111 33.92 29.23 -9.05
C GLU A 111 32.72 29.19 -10.01
N LEU A 112 32.94 29.46 -11.30
CA LEU A 112 31.89 29.36 -12.32
C LEU A 112 31.37 27.92 -12.43
N THR A 113 32.29 26.95 -12.47
CA THR A 113 31.95 25.52 -12.51
C THR A 113 31.12 25.12 -11.28
N LEU A 114 31.41 25.69 -10.11
CA LEU A 114 30.70 25.39 -8.87
C LEU A 114 29.25 25.89 -8.93
N LEU A 115 29.06 27.14 -9.34
CA LEU A 115 27.73 27.74 -9.43
C LEU A 115 26.87 27.05 -10.50
N ASP A 116 27.46 26.73 -11.66
CA ASP A 116 26.78 25.97 -12.72
C ASP A 116 26.41 24.56 -12.24
N ALA A 117 27.33 23.88 -11.55
CA ALA A 117 27.07 22.55 -11.01
C ALA A 117 25.98 22.57 -9.93
N ILE A 118 25.92 23.57 -9.05
CA ILE A 118 24.85 23.71 -8.05
C ILE A 118 23.50 24.03 -8.71
N SER A 119 23.50 24.88 -9.75
CA SER A 119 22.28 25.19 -10.51
C SER A 119 21.72 23.95 -11.23
N ASN A 120 22.59 23.08 -11.73
CA ASN A 120 22.20 21.87 -12.46
C ASN A 120 21.91 20.68 -11.54
N TYR A 121 22.63 20.55 -10.42
CA TYR A 121 22.57 19.41 -9.52
C TYR A 121 22.15 19.82 -8.10
N GLY A 122 21.06 19.23 -7.59
CA GLY A 122 20.64 19.38 -6.19
C GLY A 122 21.37 18.46 -5.19
N ASN A 123 22.57 17.95 -5.52
CA ASN A 123 23.28 16.96 -4.69
C ASN A 123 24.80 17.19 -4.70
N TRP A 124 25.38 17.45 -3.52
CA TRP A 124 26.82 17.69 -3.32
C TRP A 124 27.75 16.59 -3.86
N ASN A 125 27.29 15.34 -3.88
CA ASN A 125 28.10 14.24 -4.42
C ASN A 125 28.21 14.28 -5.95
N LEU A 126 27.24 14.87 -6.64
CA LEU A 126 27.29 15.08 -8.09
C LEU A 126 28.09 16.34 -8.40
N VAL A 127 27.88 17.42 -7.64
CA VAL A 127 28.66 18.66 -7.75
C VAL A 127 30.16 18.39 -7.61
N ALA A 128 30.56 17.59 -6.62
CA ALA A 128 31.97 17.26 -6.40
C ALA A 128 32.60 16.41 -7.52
N GLN A 129 31.83 15.73 -8.37
CA GLN A 129 32.40 14.96 -9.48
C GLN A 129 32.97 15.85 -10.59
N GLU A 130 32.49 17.09 -10.70
CA GLU A 130 33.03 18.10 -11.62
C GLU A 130 34.41 18.62 -11.16
N PHE A 131 34.80 18.34 -9.92
CA PHE A 131 36.07 18.79 -9.33
C PHE A 131 36.98 17.60 -9.00
N PRO A 132 37.92 17.20 -9.89
CA PRO A 132 38.78 16.04 -9.66
C PRO A 132 39.76 16.20 -8.48
N ASN A 133 40.04 17.44 -8.07
CA ASN A 133 41.06 17.76 -7.05
C ASN A 133 40.46 18.20 -5.71
N ARG A 134 39.12 18.22 -5.56
CA ARG A 134 38.44 18.73 -4.36
C ARG A 134 37.55 17.66 -3.75
N SER A 135 37.49 17.62 -2.42
CA SER A 135 36.57 16.74 -1.70
C SER A 135 35.17 17.34 -1.58
N VAL A 136 34.15 16.50 -1.38
CA VAL A 136 32.75 16.95 -1.19
C VAL A 136 32.61 17.94 -0.03
N ASN A 137 33.37 17.74 1.05
CA ASN A 137 33.33 18.62 2.22
C ASN A 137 33.95 19.98 1.92
N GLU A 138 35.10 20.02 1.24
CA GLU A 138 35.75 21.29 0.85
C GLU A 138 34.86 22.10 -0.10
N VAL A 139 34.23 21.46 -1.08
CA VAL A 139 33.31 22.12 -2.03
C VAL A 139 32.13 22.75 -1.27
N LYS A 140 31.58 22.01 -0.31
CA LYS A 140 30.45 22.48 0.49
C LYS A 140 30.86 23.62 1.43
N GLU A 141 31.94 23.45 2.19
CA GLU A 141 32.44 24.46 3.13
C GLU A 141 32.80 25.76 2.39
N HIS A 142 33.39 25.64 1.20
CA HIS A 142 33.70 26.79 0.34
C HIS A 142 32.45 27.54 -0.11
N TYR A 143 31.41 26.81 -0.56
CA TYR A 143 30.14 27.42 -0.93
C TYR A 143 29.45 28.11 0.26
N ASP A 144 29.40 27.42 1.41
CA ASP A 144 28.79 27.93 2.62
C ASP A 144 29.50 29.21 3.08
N TYR A 145 30.84 29.23 3.11
CA TYR A 145 31.63 30.37 3.57
C TYR A 145 31.56 31.59 2.63
N PHE A 146 31.81 31.42 1.33
CA PHE A 146 31.91 32.56 0.41
C PHE A 146 30.56 33.06 -0.09
N TYR A 147 29.59 32.15 -0.34
CA TYR A 147 28.30 32.50 -0.95
C TYR A 147 27.14 32.59 0.05
N LEU A 148 26.99 31.63 0.97
CA LEU A 148 25.89 31.67 1.95
C LEU A 148 26.16 32.65 3.10
N GLU A 149 27.37 32.62 3.68
CA GLU A 149 27.79 33.52 4.75
C GLU A 149 28.20 34.91 4.23
N ARG A 150 28.28 35.08 2.90
CA ARG A 150 28.62 36.33 2.19
C ARG A 150 30.05 36.84 2.45
N ASN A 151 30.98 35.94 2.79
CA ASN A 151 32.39 36.35 2.99
C ASN A 151 33.12 36.65 1.67
N GLY A 152 32.57 36.26 0.51
CA GLY A 152 33.15 36.56 -0.81
C GLY A 152 32.82 37.94 -1.36
N SER A 153 31.61 38.46 -1.10
CA SER A 153 31.25 39.83 -1.42
C SER A 153 30.02 40.29 -0.62
N THR A 154 30.06 41.54 -0.16
CA THR A 154 28.92 42.19 0.49
C THR A 154 27.76 42.47 -0.47
N SER A 155 27.99 42.42 -1.79
CA SER A 155 26.96 42.62 -2.83
C SER A 155 26.12 41.37 -3.12
N LEU A 156 26.41 40.23 -2.50
CA LEU A 156 25.64 39.00 -2.67
C LEU A 156 24.22 39.13 -2.08
N PRO A 157 23.20 38.49 -2.68
CA PRO A 157 21.82 38.55 -2.19
C PRO A 157 21.71 38.10 -0.73
N GLU A 158 21.01 38.88 0.08
CA GLU A 158 20.74 38.51 1.47
C GLU A 158 19.48 37.65 1.55
N ILE A 159 19.58 36.50 2.23
CA ILE A 159 18.40 35.71 2.57
C ILE A 159 17.58 36.52 3.57
N LYS A 160 16.41 37.00 3.15
CA LYS A 160 15.48 37.75 4.01
C LYS A 160 15.14 36.88 5.24
N LYS A 161 15.59 37.32 6.41
CA LYS A 161 15.22 36.70 7.69
C LYS A 161 13.72 36.94 7.90
N THR A 162 12.91 35.90 7.74
CA THR A 162 11.50 35.93 8.10
C THR A 162 11.36 35.94 9.62
N ASP A 163 10.26 36.46 10.16
CA ASP A 163 10.00 36.48 11.62
C ASP A 163 10.08 35.07 12.25
N ALA A 164 9.79 34.02 11.46
CA ALA A 164 9.97 32.62 11.85
C ALA A 164 11.43 32.21 12.13
N ALA A 165 12.42 32.91 11.57
CA ALA A 165 13.84 32.66 11.82
C ALA A 165 14.37 33.42 13.06
N LEU A 166 13.76 34.58 13.39
CA LEU A 166 14.12 35.38 14.56
C LEU A 166 13.54 34.82 15.86
N PHE A 167 12.34 34.26 15.76
CA PHE A 167 11.69 33.51 16.82
C PHE A 167 11.51 32.07 16.35
N PRO A 168 12.58 31.24 16.37
CA PRO A 168 12.38 29.82 16.17
C PRO A 168 11.31 29.40 17.20
N PRO A 169 10.17 28.83 16.75
CA PRO A 169 9.15 28.40 17.69
C PRO A 169 9.87 27.52 18.71
N ILE A 170 9.61 27.74 20.00
CA ILE A 170 10.15 26.86 21.04
C ILE A 170 9.79 25.46 20.58
N VAL A 171 10.80 24.70 20.17
CA VAL A 171 10.64 23.29 19.84
C VAL A 171 10.37 22.68 21.19
N VAL A 172 9.11 22.67 21.62
CA VAL A 172 8.68 21.91 22.77
C VAL A 172 9.04 20.50 22.36
N PRO A 173 10.09 19.88 22.95
CA PRO A 173 10.39 18.52 22.60
C PRO A 173 9.17 17.75 23.08
N TYR A 174 8.33 17.34 22.13
CA TYR A 174 7.27 16.42 22.41
C TYR A 174 8.00 15.18 22.94
N ARG A 175 8.08 15.04 24.27
CA ARG A 175 8.58 13.83 24.94
C ARG A 175 7.56 12.70 24.81
N PHE A 176 6.81 12.70 23.71
CA PHE A 176 6.18 11.49 23.24
C PHE A 176 7.32 10.69 22.65
N GLN A 177 7.61 9.53 23.22
CA GLN A 177 8.29 8.50 22.45
C GLN A 177 7.47 8.38 21.17
N LEU A 178 8.05 8.79 20.04
CA LEU A 178 7.67 8.28 18.74
C LEU A 178 7.87 6.77 18.84
N VAL A 179 6.90 6.08 19.47
CA VAL A 179 6.64 4.69 19.16
C VAL A 179 6.33 4.76 17.69
N ASP A 180 7.32 4.40 16.87
CA ASP A 180 7.28 4.19 15.42
C ASP A 180 5.89 4.44 14.84
N SER A 181 5.51 5.71 14.71
CA SER A 181 4.22 6.02 14.11
C SER A 181 4.47 5.91 12.62
N ASP A 182 4.25 4.70 12.11
CA ASP A 182 4.19 4.38 10.68
C ASP A 182 2.96 5.03 10.00
N ASP A 183 2.39 6.09 10.58
CA ASP A 183 1.25 6.83 10.07
C ASP A 183 1.70 8.23 9.59
N PRO A 184 1.49 8.58 8.31
CA PRO A 184 1.03 7.72 7.23
C PRO A 184 2.08 6.66 6.80
N PRO A 185 1.65 5.51 6.24
CA PRO A 185 2.54 4.42 5.84
C PRO A 185 3.71 4.86 4.95
N ARG A 186 4.93 4.49 5.34
CA ARG A 186 6.18 4.81 4.62
C ARG A 186 6.63 3.63 3.74
N TYR A 187 5.81 3.28 2.76
CA TYR A 187 6.13 2.22 1.82
C TYR A 187 7.33 2.60 0.92
N SER A 188 8.22 1.65 0.64
CA SER A 188 9.30 1.88 -0.31
C SER A 188 8.76 1.87 -1.76
N PRO A 189 9.36 2.63 -2.70
CA PRO A 189 8.81 2.83 -4.05
C PRO A 189 8.49 1.56 -4.85
N ASN A 190 9.21 0.46 -4.56
CA ASN A 190 9.07 -0.82 -5.25
C ASN A 190 7.99 -1.74 -4.67
N THR A 191 7.27 -1.32 -3.62
CA THR A 191 6.27 -2.14 -2.94
C THR A 191 4.87 -1.92 -3.48
N VAL A 192 4.02 -2.94 -3.37
CA VAL A 192 2.61 -2.84 -3.77
C VAL A 192 1.86 -1.79 -2.94
N GLY A 193 2.22 -1.64 -1.65
CA GLY A 193 1.64 -0.62 -0.77
C GLY A 193 1.86 0.80 -1.28
N TYR A 194 3.06 1.07 -1.83
CA TYR A 194 3.38 2.35 -2.44
C TYR A 194 2.48 2.66 -3.65
N GLN A 195 2.29 1.66 -4.52
CA GLN A 195 1.41 1.79 -5.68
C GLN A 195 -0.06 1.98 -5.27
N TYR A 196 -0.53 1.27 -4.23
CA TYR A 196 -1.89 1.42 -3.70
C TYR A 196 -2.16 2.82 -3.14
N LEU A 197 -1.15 3.49 -2.57
CA LEU A 197 -1.24 4.88 -2.10
C LEU A 197 -0.93 5.90 -3.20
N ALA A 198 -1.01 5.52 -4.48
CA ALA A 198 -0.72 6.40 -5.61
C ALA A 198 0.69 7.05 -5.54
N GLY A 199 1.66 6.34 -4.96
CA GLY A 199 3.02 6.86 -4.76
C GLY A 199 3.07 8.03 -3.78
N TYR A 200 2.22 8.01 -2.76
CA TYR A 200 2.26 9.02 -1.70
C TYR A 200 3.62 9.04 -1.00
N ASN A 201 4.23 10.21 -0.93
CA ASN A 201 5.48 10.50 -0.26
C ASN A 201 5.20 11.24 1.06
N PRO A 202 5.31 10.58 2.22
CA PRO A 202 5.05 11.18 3.53
C PRO A 202 5.93 12.38 3.89
N VAL A 203 7.14 12.47 3.34
CA VAL A 203 8.07 13.57 3.63
C VAL A 203 7.67 14.85 2.90
N ARG A 204 7.14 14.72 1.69
CA ARG A 204 6.67 15.84 0.86
C ARG A 204 5.19 16.15 1.05
N SER A 205 4.45 15.24 1.70
CA SER A 205 2.98 15.27 1.78
C SER A 205 2.33 15.36 0.39
N ASP A 206 2.86 14.62 -0.58
CA ASP A 206 2.48 14.71 -1.98
C ASP A 206 2.47 13.34 -2.67
N PHE A 207 1.86 13.25 -3.85
CA PHE A 207 1.69 12.01 -4.61
C PHE A 207 2.55 12.02 -5.87
N GLU A 208 3.25 10.93 -6.16
CA GLU A 208 3.90 10.76 -7.48
C GLU A 208 2.87 10.57 -8.60
N ASN A 209 1.77 9.88 -8.33
CA ASN A 209 0.69 9.70 -9.28
C ASN A 209 -0.43 10.70 -8.97
N GLU A 210 -0.40 11.84 -9.65
CA GLU A 210 -1.41 12.88 -9.46
C GLU A 210 -2.79 12.49 -10.01
N TYR A 211 -3.82 13.13 -9.46
CA TYR A 211 -5.17 13.09 -10.00
C TYR A 211 -5.18 13.78 -11.37
N ASP A 212 -5.71 13.10 -12.39
CA ASP A 212 -5.66 13.50 -13.80
C ASP A 212 -4.23 13.76 -14.31
N LYS A 213 -3.50 12.67 -14.62
CA LYS A 213 -2.11 12.71 -15.12
C LYS A 213 -1.95 13.37 -16.50
N ASN A 214 -3.06 13.57 -17.20
CA ASN A 214 -3.11 14.04 -18.58
C ASN A 214 -3.61 15.48 -18.65
N ALA A 215 -3.62 16.22 -17.53
CA ALA A 215 -4.10 17.60 -17.53
C ALA A 215 -3.24 18.50 -18.42
N GLU A 216 -1.94 18.25 -18.42
CA GLU A 216 -0.92 18.99 -19.15
C GLU A 216 -1.00 18.74 -20.67
N ASP A 217 -1.60 17.63 -21.11
CA ASP A 217 -1.80 17.32 -22.54
C ASP A 217 -2.62 18.40 -23.25
N VAL A 218 -3.53 19.08 -22.54
CA VAL A 218 -4.35 20.18 -23.07
C VAL A 218 -3.49 21.38 -23.49
N LEU A 219 -2.31 21.55 -22.87
CA LEU A 219 -1.39 22.63 -23.16
C LEU A 219 -0.25 22.22 -24.11
N SER A 220 -0.05 20.92 -24.33
CA SER A 220 1.11 20.38 -25.07
C SER A 220 1.30 20.95 -26.47
N ASN A 221 0.21 21.30 -27.17
CA ASN A 221 0.22 21.83 -28.53
C ASN A 221 -0.22 23.30 -28.60
N MET A 222 -0.05 24.06 -27.51
CA MET A 222 -0.37 25.48 -27.51
C MET A 222 0.74 26.28 -28.19
N GLU A 223 0.44 26.86 -29.34
CA GLU A 223 1.37 27.71 -30.10
C GLU A 223 1.19 29.18 -29.73
N VAL A 224 2.24 29.99 -29.86
CA VAL A 224 2.10 31.44 -29.66
C VAL A 224 1.35 32.02 -30.86
N VAL A 225 0.26 32.75 -30.61
CA VAL A 225 -0.49 33.43 -31.68
C VAL A 225 0.26 34.70 -32.07
N ASP A 226 0.51 34.87 -33.37
CA ASP A 226 1.09 36.10 -33.92
C ASP A 226 0.09 37.26 -33.80
N VAL A 227 0.59 38.42 -33.33
CA VAL A 227 -0.21 39.64 -33.15
C VAL A 227 -0.74 40.16 -34.50
N ASP A 228 -0.06 39.85 -35.59
CA ASP A 228 -0.44 40.26 -36.95
C ASP A 228 -1.50 39.32 -37.59
N ASP A 229 -1.93 38.24 -36.92
CA ASP A 229 -2.94 37.31 -37.45
C ASP A 229 -4.34 37.98 -37.53
N PRO A 230 -5.05 37.89 -38.68
CA PRO A 230 -6.40 38.44 -38.82
C PRO A 230 -7.44 37.94 -37.79
N HIS A 231 -7.18 36.81 -37.14
CA HIS A 231 -8.03 36.17 -36.14
C HIS A 231 -7.40 36.18 -34.74
N TYR A 232 -6.39 37.02 -34.48
CA TYR A 232 -5.65 37.10 -33.21
C TYR A 232 -6.58 37.06 -31.99
N GLU A 233 -7.58 37.93 -31.92
CA GLU A 233 -8.50 38.02 -30.77
C GLU A 233 -9.28 36.72 -30.52
N LEU A 234 -9.78 36.07 -31.58
CA LEU A 234 -10.51 34.81 -31.48
C LEU A 234 -9.59 33.66 -31.06
N LEU A 235 -8.39 33.58 -31.62
CA LEU A 235 -7.39 32.56 -31.30
C LEU A 235 -6.91 32.70 -29.85
N THR A 236 -6.63 33.92 -29.41
CA THR A 236 -6.27 34.22 -28.01
C THR A 236 -7.40 33.84 -27.05
N GLN A 237 -8.65 34.16 -27.36
CA GLN A 237 -9.80 33.73 -26.53
C GLN A 237 -9.93 32.19 -26.47
N CYS A 238 -9.71 31.50 -27.58
CA CYS A 238 -9.67 30.03 -27.60
C CYS A 238 -8.56 29.49 -26.68
N GLN A 239 -7.36 30.09 -26.71
CA GLN A 239 -6.26 29.71 -25.84
C GLN A 239 -6.54 30.00 -24.37
N CYS A 240 -7.12 31.15 -24.04
CA CYS A 240 -7.57 31.45 -22.69
C CYS A 240 -8.58 30.40 -22.19
N SER A 241 -9.52 29.96 -23.03
CA SER A 241 -10.47 28.90 -22.69
C SER A 241 -9.78 27.54 -22.43
N LEU A 242 -8.73 27.20 -23.19
CA LEU A 242 -7.91 26.02 -22.92
C LEU A 242 -7.17 26.12 -21.56
N ILE A 243 -6.60 27.28 -21.26
CA ILE A 243 -5.93 27.55 -19.97
C ILE A 243 -6.94 27.48 -18.81
N GLU A 244 -8.14 28.02 -18.97
CA GLU A 244 -9.21 27.92 -17.97
C GLU A 244 -9.62 26.46 -17.72
N SER A 245 -9.72 25.65 -18.77
CA SER A 245 -9.97 24.21 -18.69
C SER A 245 -8.86 23.49 -17.92
N TYR A 246 -7.61 23.81 -18.20
CA TYR A 246 -6.45 23.32 -17.44
C TYR A 246 -6.50 23.72 -15.95
N ASN A 247 -6.74 25.00 -15.66
CA ASN A 247 -6.88 25.52 -14.29
C ASN A 247 -8.03 24.86 -13.53
N ARG A 248 -9.09 24.44 -14.23
CA ARG A 248 -10.18 23.65 -13.62
C ARG A 248 -9.71 22.27 -13.20
N ARG A 249 -8.91 21.59 -14.04
CA ARG A 249 -8.31 20.29 -13.70
C ARG A 249 -7.34 20.39 -12.53
N LEU A 250 -6.54 21.45 -12.46
CA LEU A 250 -5.67 21.71 -11.30
C LEU A 250 -6.46 21.94 -10.00
N ARG A 251 -7.59 22.66 -10.08
CA ARG A 251 -8.48 22.84 -8.93
C ARG A 251 -9.09 21.52 -8.44
N GLU A 252 -9.50 20.64 -9.36
CA GLU A 252 -9.96 19.29 -9.00
C GLU A 252 -8.83 18.49 -8.35
N ARG A 253 -7.61 18.52 -8.91
CA ARG A 253 -6.43 17.86 -8.35
C ARG A 253 -6.17 18.32 -6.91
N LEU A 254 -6.21 19.63 -6.65
CA LEU A 254 -6.07 20.18 -5.30
C LEU A 254 -7.22 19.75 -4.39
N HIS A 255 -8.47 19.81 -4.88
CA HIS A 255 -9.65 19.39 -4.13
C HIS A 255 -9.53 17.94 -3.63
N TRP A 256 -9.11 17.01 -4.49
CA TRP A 256 -8.89 15.62 -4.10
C TRP A 256 -7.77 15.45 -3.07
N LYS A 257 -6.65 16.18 -3.21
CA LYS A 257 -5.57 16.19 -2.19
C LYS A 257 -6.12 16.67 -0.84
N THR A 258 -6.94 17.72 -0.84
CA THR A 258 -7.60 18.24 0.37
C THR A 258 -8.53 17.22 1.01
N VAL A 259 -9.42 16.59 0.23
CA VAL A 259 -10.37 15.57 0.74
C VAL A 259 -9.63 14.37 1.34
N ILE A 260 -8.59 13.86 0.65
CA ILE A 260 -7.79 12.73 1.13
C ILE A 260 -7.13 13.06 2.48
N SER A 261 -6.54 14.25 2.59
CA SER A 261 -5.88 14.72 3.80
C SER A 261 -6.87 14.91 4.95
N GLN A 262 -7.94 15.69 4.73
CA GLN A 262 -8.91 16.05 5.76
C GLN A 262 -9.65 14.85 6.34
N HIS A 263 -10.02 13.87 5.50
CA HIS A 263 -10.72 12.66 5.94
C HIS A 263 -9.77 11.52 6.35
N GLY A 264 -8.45 11.74 6.33
CA GLY A 264 -7.46 10.73 6.71
C GLY A 264 -7.49 9.48 5.84
N LEU A 265 -7.81 9.62 4.54
CA LEU A 265 -8.02 8.48 3.62
C LEU A 265 -6.72 7.74 3.25
N LEU A 266 -5.57 8.30 3.62
CA LEU A 266 -4.27 7.61 3.55
C LEU A 266 -4.21 6.40 4.51
N LEU A 267 -4.99 6.41 5.59
CA LEU A 267 -5.04 5.36 6.61
C LEU A 267 -6.20 4.41 6.36
N LEU A 268 -6.24 3.80 5.17
CA LEU A 268 -7.38 3.00 4.70
C LEU A 268 -7.87 1.96 5.73
N ARG A 269 -6.95 1.30 6.44
CA ARG A 269 -7.30 0.34 7.51
C ARG A 269 -8.02 1.00 8.68
N LYS A 270 -7.53 2.14 9.15
CA LYS A 270 -8.16 2.89 10.25
C LYS A 270 -9.52 3.41 9.81
N THR A 271 -9.65 3.90 8.57
CA THR A 271 -10.93 4.33 8.00
C THR A 271 -11.94 3.17 7.95
N ILE A 272 -11.52 1.99 7.49
CA ILE A 272 -12.37 0.79 7.43
C ILE A 272 -12.76 0.33 8.84
N SER A 273 -11.81 0.27 9.79
CA SER A 273 -12.05 -0.10 11.18
C SER A 273 -13.02 0.87 11.87
N TRP A 274 -12.84 2.17 11.64
CA TRP A 274 -13.75 3.21 12.12
C TRP A 274 -15.17 3.02 11.58
N LEU A 275 -15.33 2.66 10.30
CA LEU A 275 -16.63 2.36 9.69
C LEU A 275 -17.28 1.09 10.26
N HIS A 276 -16.50 0.05 10.56
CA HIS A 276 -17.01 -1.20 11.14
C HIS A 276 -17.70 -1.01 12.50
N ARG A 277 -17.41 0.07 13.24
CA ARG A 277 -18.14 0.41 14.47
C ARG A 277 -19.64 0.57 14.24
N TYR A 278 -20.05 0.91 13.02
CA TYR A 278 -21.45 1.15 12.67
C TYR A 278 -22.20 -0.10 12.16
N ASP A 279 -21.52 -1.26 12.00
CA ASP A 279 -22.09 -2.48 11.38
C ASP A 279 -23.37 -2.98 12.08
N LEU A 280 -23.53 -2.71 13.37
CA LEU A 280 -24.70 -3.09 14.15
C LEU A 280 -25.99 -2.39 13.68
N THR A 281 -25.89 -1.22 13.07
CA THR A 281 -27.04 -0.36 12.74
C THR A 281 -27.07 0.08 11.29
N ILE A 282 -25.89 0.32 10.70
CA ILE A 282 -25.69 0.75 9.32
C ILE A 282 -24.92 -0.38 8.66
N THR A 283 -25.57 -1.11 7.77
CA THR A 283 -24.91 -2.22 7.10
C THR A 283 -23.82 -1.72 6.15
N ARG A 284 -22.79 -2.53 5.95
CA ARG A 284 -21.67 -2.26 5.02
C ARG A 284 -22.07 -1.66 3.66
N PRO A 285 -23.05 -2.21 2.92
CA PRO A 285 -23.45 -1.64 1.63
C PRO A 285 -24.03 -0.22 1.73
N VAL A 286 -24.52 0.19 2.91
CA VAL A 286 -25.08 1.51 3.14
C VAL A 286 -23.96 2.50 3.44
N TYR A 287 -23.07 2.22 4.40
CA TYR A 287 -22.00 3.18 4.68
C TYR A 287 -20.99 3.28 3.52
N GLU A 288 -20.80 2.23 2.72
CA GLU A 288 -20.00 2.30 1.48
C GLU A 288 -20.57 3.30 0.46
N LYS A 289 -21.89 3.50 0.45
CA LYS A 289 -22.52 4.57 -0.33
C LYS A 289 -22.37 5.92 0.36
N LEU A 290 -22.43 5.96 1.68
CA LEU A 290 -22.31 7.20 2.45
C LEU A 290 -20.92 7.81 2.38
N ILE A 291 -19.84 7.02 2.25
CA ILE A 291 -18.46 7.53 2.10
C ILE A 291 -18.33 8.55 0.96
N ARG A 292 -19.18 8.49 -0.08
CA ARG A 292 -19.18 9.49 -1.17
C ARG A 292 -19.49 10.90 -0.69
N PHE A 293 -20.21 11.05 0.42
CA PHE A 293 -20.48 12.35 1.03
C PHE A 293 -19.24 12.99 1.68
N MET A 294 -18.13 12.25 1.87
CA MET A 294 -16.85 12.86 2.27
C MET A 294 -16.32 13.86 1.23
N GLN A 295 -16.75 13.78 -0.03
CA GLN A 295 -16.40 14.78 -1.04
C GLN A 295 -17.13 16.11 -0.85
N LEU A 296 -18.24 16.11 -0.13
CA LEU A 296 -19.19 17.23 -0.03
C LEU A 296 -19.22 17.86 1.36
N CYS A 297 -18.75 17.14 2.38
CA CYS A 297 -18.91 17.50 3.78
C CYS A 297 -17.56 17.47 4.49
N ASP A 298 -17.33 18.45 5.36
CA ASP A 298 -16.19 18.44 6.28
C ASP A 298 -16.17 17.15 7.13
N PRO A 299 -14.99 16.69 7.58
CA PRO A 299 -14.84 15.48 8.38
C PRO A 299 -15.79 15.43 9.58
N THR A 300 -15.87 16.52 10.34
CA THR A 300 -16.73 16.63 11.53
C THR A 300 -18.21 16.46 11.17
N LYS A 301 -18.68 17.13 10.11
CA LYS A 301 -20.07 17.02 9.64
C LYS A 301 -20.40 15.61 9.17
N PHE A 302 -19.46 14.95 8.49
CA PHE A 302 -19.63 13.56 8.06
C PHE A 302 -19.70 12.60 9.26
N GLU A 303 -18.85 12.78 10.27
CA GLU A 303 -18.91 12.00 11.51
C GLU A 303 -20.23 12.19 12.25
N LEU A 304 -20.70 13.44 12.38
CA LEU A 304 -22.01 13.77 12.95
C LEU A 304 -23.16 13.08 12.22
N LEU A 305 -23.11 13.02 10.89
CA LEU A 305 -24.10 12.28 10.09
C LEU A 305 -24.08 10.78 10.40
N MET A 306 -22.89 10.17 10.43
CA MET A 306 -22.73 8.74 10.71
C MET A 306 -23.17 8.38 12.13
N GLU A 307 -22.77 9.15 13.14
CA GLU A 307 -23.22 8.98 14.53
C GLU A 307 -24.73 9.19 14.68
N GLY A 308 -25.31 10.17 13.99
CA GLY A 308 -26.75 10.40 13.99
C GLY A 308 -27.53 9.22 13.41
N LEU A 309 -27.06 8.66 12.29
CA LEU A 309 -27.66 7.48 11.67
C LEU A 309 -27.49 6.23 12.54
N HIS A 310 -26.32 6.06 13.16
CA HIS A 310 -26.04 4.98 14.09
C HIS A 310 -27.03 5.02 15.27
N ARG A 311 -27.14 6.20 15.90
CA ARG A 311 -28.06 6.43 17.01
C ARG A 311 -29.52 6.15 16.64
N ALA A 312 -29.95 6.58 15.46
CA ALA A 312 -31.30 6.28 14.97
C ALA A 312 -31.52 4.77 14.78
N GLY A 313 -30.51 4.03 14.30
CA GLY A 313 -30.55 2.59 14.19
C GLY A 313 -30.61 1.87 15.54
N GLU A 314 -29.81 2.29 16.52
CA GLU A 314 -29.86 1.76 17.90
C GLU A 314 -31.26 1.90 18.50
N LEU A 315 -31.87 3.08 18.33
CA LEU A 315 -33.23 3.35 18.80
C LEU A 315 -34.26 2.44 18.12
N LYS A 316 -34.14 2.22 16.81
CA LYS A 316 -35.03 1.27 16.09
C LYS A 316 -34.90 -0.16 16.60
N ILE A 317 -33.68 -0.62 16.87
CA ILE A 317 -33.41 -1.95 17.45
C ILE A 317 -34.02 -2.03 18.85
N HIS A 318 -33.82 -1.00 19.67
CA HIS A 318 -34.37 -0.94 21.02
C HIS A 318 -35.91 -0.98 21.01
N ILE A 319 -36.55 -0.16 20.19
CA ILE A 319 -38.01 -0.13 20.02
C ILE A 319 -38.52 -1.50 19.56
N SER A 320 -37.88 -2.12 18.57
CA SER A 320 -38.26 -3.45 18.06
C SER A 320 -38.18 -4.52 19.15
N ARG A 321 -37.13 -4.48 19.97
CA ARG A 321 -36.95 -5.38 21.13
C ARG A 321 -38.07 -5.18 22.16
N LEU A 322 -38.41 -3.94 22.49
CA LEU A 322 -39.50 -3.64 23.43
C LEU A 322 -40.86 -4.15 22.90
N ILE A 323 -41.12 -3.99 21.59
CA ILE A 323 -42.31 -4.52 20.95
C ILE A 323 -42.35 -6.06 21.04
N GLU A 324 -41.23 -6.75 20.81
CA GLU A 324 -41.15 -8.21 20.94
C GLU A 324 -41.41 -8.70 22.37
N LEU A 325 -40.85 -8.03 23.38
CA LEU A 325 -41.11 -8.34 24.79
C LEU A 325 -42.60 -8.18 25.12
N ARG A 326 -43.21 -7.09 24.64
CA ARG A 326 -44.64 -6.83 24.84
C ARG A 326 -45.53 -7.89 24.20
N LYS A 327 -45.17 -8.37 22.99
CA LYS A 327 -45.87 -9.49 22.32
C LYS A 327 -45.83 -10.79 23.14
N LYS A 328 -44.81 -10.98 23.99
CA LYS A 328 -44.66 -12.13 24.89
C LYS A 328 -45.34 -11.93 26.24
N GLY A 329 -46.09 -10.83 26.42
CA GLY A 329 -46.81 -10.52 27.66
C GLY A 329 -45.95 -9.86 28.74
N ILE A 330 -44.70 -9.51 28.45
CA ILE A 330 -43.83 -8.82 29.41
C ILE A 330 -44.17 -7.33 29.40
N THR A 331 -44.55 -6.79 30.54
CA THR A 331 -45.05 -5.41 30.64
C THR A 331 -44.12 -4.47 31.39
N THR A 332 -43.18 -4.99 32.19
CA THR A 332 -42.23 -4.18 32.94
C THR A 332 -40.79 -4.33 32.42
N LEU A 333 -39.98 -3.27 32.55
CA LEU A 333 -38.56 -3.29 32.15
C LEU A 333 -37.71 -4.24 33.04
N ALA A 334 -38.12 -4.44 34.30
CA ALA A 334 -37.46 -5.38 35.20
C ALA A 334 -37.66 -6.83 34.74
N GLU A 335 -38.90 -7.22 34.42
CA GLU A 335 -39.21 -8.52 33.82
C GLU A 335 -38.50 -8.71 32.49
N GLY A 336 -38.45 -7.66 31.65
CA GLY A 336 -37.74 -7.71 30.37
C GLY A 336 -36.25 -8.01 30.52
N ARG A 337 -35.57 -7.34 31.47
CA ARG A 337 -34.17 -7.62 31.79
C ARG A 337 -33.96 -9.04 32.30
N MET A 338 -34.83 -9.52 33.19
CA MET A 338 -34.77 -10.88 33.72
C MET A 338 -34.99 -11.93 32.62
N TYR A 339 -35.99 -11.73 31.77
CA TYR A 339 -36.29 -12.61 30.64
C TYR A 339 -35.11 -12.69 29.66
N LEU A 340 -34.53 -11.55 29.28
CA LEU A 340 -33.38 -11.53 28.37
C LEU A 340 -32.17 -12.26 28.97
N LYS A 341 -31.90 -12.07 30.27
CA LYS A 341 -30.82 -12.77 30.98
C LYS A 341 -31.05 -14.28 31.03
N LEU A 342 -32.27 -14.71 31.37
CA LEU A 342 -32.63 -16.14 31.40
C LEU A 342 -32.60 -16.76 29.99
N LYS A 343 -33.03 -16.01 28.96
CA LYS A 343 -32.97 -16.44 27.56
C LYS A 343 -31.50 -16.64 27.13
N GLN A 344 -30.62 -15.71 27.46
CA GLN A 344 -29.19 -15.83 27.17
C GLN A 344 -28.58 -17.06 27.87
N ILE A 345 -28.81 -17.23 29.17
CA ILE A 345 -28.35 -18.41 29.93
C ILE A 345 -28.88 -19.71 29.31
N HIS A 346 -30.15 -19.73 28.89
CA HIS A 346 -30.74 -20.89 28.24
C HIS A 346 -30.08 -21.19 26.89
N GLU A 347 -29.79 -20.17 26.08
CA GLU A 347 -29.08 -20.32 24.80
C GLU A 347 -27.63 -20.78 25.00
N GLU A 348 -26.91 -20.23 25.98
CA GLU A 348 -25.56 -20.67 26.37
C GLU A 348 -25.57 -22.12 26.85
N ASN A 349 -26.48 -22.49 27.74
CA ASN A 349 -26.64 -23.87 28.20
C ASN A 349 -26.98 -24.82 27.04
N LYS A 350 -27.81 -24.37 26.08
CA LYS A 350 -28.12 -25.15 24.87
C LYS A 350 -26.91 -25.30 23.96
N LYS A 351 -26.07 -24.26 23.82
CA LYS A 351 -24.77 -24.33 23.10
C LYS A 351 -23.83 -25.30 23.80
N SER A 352 -23.62 -25.15 25.11
CA SER A 352 -22.79 -26.04 25.94
C SER A 352 -23.27 -27.49 25.89
N LEU A 353 -24.58 -27.74 25.92
CA LEU A 353 -25.16 -29.08 25.74
C LEU A 353 -24.90 -29.66 24.35
N LYS A 354 -24.96 -28.85 23.29
CA LYS A 354 -24.59 -29.30 21.94
C LYS A 354 -23.11 -29.67 21.88
N THR A 355 -22.23 -28.85 22.46
CA THR A 355 -20.79 -29.11 22.55
C THR A 355 -20.52 -30.40 23.34
N LEU A 356 -21.16 -30.58 24.49
CA LEU A 356 -21.03 -31.77 25.33
C LEU A 356 -21.52 -33.04 24.61
N ARG A 357 -22.65 -32.95 23.88
CA ARG A 357 -23.19 -34.06 23.07
C ARG A 357 -22.33 -34.39 21.84
N SER A 358 -21.59 -33.42 21.32
CA SER A 358 -20.64 -33.64 20.22
C SER A 358 -19.31 -34.25 20.68
N ASN A 359 -19.06 -34.33 21.99
CA ASN A 359 -17.84 -34.89 22.55
C ASN A 359 -17.90 -36.43 22.59
N THR A 360 -16.92 -37.10 21.98
CA THR A 360 -16.94 -38.55 21.73
C THR A 360 -16.89 -39.41 22.99
N GLN A 361 -16.27 -38.93 24.08
CA GLN A 361 -16.17 -39.65 25.36
C GLN A 361 -17.54 -39.92 26.03
N TYR A 362 -18.53 -39.03 25.88
CA TYR A 362 -19.86 -39.20 26.44
C TYR A 362 -20.72 -40.24 25.68
N ASN A 363 -20.38 -40.55 24.42
CA ASN A 363 -21.10 -41.52 23.62
C ASN A 363 -20.72 -42.98 23.94
N TYR A 364 -19.53 -43.23 24.50
CA TYR A 364 -19.12 -44.59 24.91
C TYR A 364 -19.89 -45.11 26.14
N LEU A 365 -20.26 -44.25 27.10
CA LEU A 365 -21.02 -44.67 28.28
C LEU A 365 -22.51 -44.98 28.00
N ARG A 366 -23.09 -44.41 26.95
CA ARG A 366 -24.51 -44.63 26.60
C ARG A 366 -24.76 -45.95 25.86
N HIS A 367 -23.74 -46.55 25.26
CA HIS A 367 -23.87 -47.82 24.55
C HIS A 367 -23.79 -49.07 25.44
N SER A 368 -23.50 -48.92 26.75
CA SER A 368 -23.41 -50.06 27.67
C SER A 368 -24.72 -50.41 28.39
N LYS A 369 -25.77 -49.60 28.32
CA LYS A 369 -27.07 -49.89 28.95
C LYS A 369 -28.22 -49.40 28.07
N ASN A 370 -28.65 -50.22 27.12
CA ASN A 370 -30.07 -50.56 26.94
C ASN A 370 -30.26 -51.48 25.75
N THR A 371 -30.78 -52.67 26.07
CA THR A 371 -31.39 -53.65 25.19
C THR A 371 -32.74 -53.16 24.70
N ASN A 372 -33.01 -53.43 23.41
CA ASN A 372 -34.29 -53.44 22.70
C ASN A 372 -35.19 -52.19 22.79
N LEU A 373 -35.51 -51.61 21.61
CA LEU A 373 -36.89 -51.46 21.10
C LEU A 373 -36.90 -50.79 19.72
N LEU A 374 -37.54 -51.50 18.78
CA LEU A 374 -38.38 -51.05 17.68
C LEU A 374 -37.78 -50.25 16.51
N PHE A 375 -37.88 -50.90 15.35
CA PHE A 375 -37.96 -50.31 14.02
C PHE A 375 -38.86 -49.05 14.01
N SER A 376 -38.29 -47.94 13.57
CA SER A 376 -39.03 -46.78 13.06
C SER A 376 -38.32 -46.28 11.81
N LYS A 377 -39.15 -46.02 10.79
CA LYS A 377 -38.86 -45.66 9.40
C LYS A 377 -37.53 -44.93 9.18
N THR A 378 -36.81 -45.38 8.16
CA THR A 378 -35.62 -44.79 7.56
C THR A 378 -35.88 -43.36 7.06
N SER A 379 -35.91 -42.40 7.97
CA SER A 379 -35.58 -41.02 7.63
C SER A 379 -34.07 -40.97 7.47
N ARG A 380 -33.60 -40.69 6.25
CA ARG A 380 -32.18 -40.40 5.98
C ARG A 380 -31.75 -39.27 6.91
N ARG A 381 -31.05 -39.61 8.00
CA ARG A 381 -30.38 -38.62 8.86
C ARG A 381 -29.38 -37.90 7.97
N SER A 382 -29.60 -36.60 7.76
CA SER A 382 -28.55 -35.72 7.23
C SER A 382 -27.34 -35.83 8.16
N THR A 383 -26.20 -36.22 7.60
CA THR A 383 -24.96 -36.53 8.34
C THR A 383 -24.17 -35.29 8.75
N PHE A 384 -24.69 -34.08 8.50
CA PHE A 384 -23.97 -32.83 8.75
C PHE A 384 -24.84 -31.78 9.43
N ALA A 385 -24.23 -31.02 10.35
CA ALA A 385 -24.88 -29.86 10.96
C ALA A 385 -25.17 -28.79 9.89
N PRO A 386 -26.39 -28.20 9.87
CA PRO A 386 -26.72 -27.16 8.92
C PRO A 386 -25.79 -25.94 9.09
N ILE A 387 -25.42 -25.30 7.99
CA ILE A 387 -24.67 -24.04 8.04
C ILE A 387 -25.62 -22.86 8.26
N GLU A 388 -25.16 -21.87 9.02
CA GLU A 388 -25.85 -20.58 9.13
C GLU A 388 -25.58 -19.78 7.85
N ILE A 389 -26.65 -19.50 7.09
CA ILE A 389 -26.56 -18.82 5.79
C ILE A 389 -27.01 -17.35 5.85
N ILE A 390 -27.48 -16.89 7.01
CA ILE A 390 -27.98 -15.52 7.21
C ILE A 390 -26.79 -14.55 7.11
N GLY A 391 -26.90 -13.55 6.23
CA GLY A 391 -25.83 -12.56 5.99
C GLY A 391 -24.79 -12.96 4.94
N MET A 392 -24.87 -14.17 4.38
CA MET A 392 -23.99 -14.57 3.27
C MET A 392 -24.44 -13.92 1.94
N PRO A 393 -23.51 -13.59 1.02
CA PRO A 393 -23.85 -12.99 -0.27
C PRO A 393 -24.87 -13.86 -1.03
N GLY A 394 -25.89 -13.25 -1.64
CA GLY A 394 -26.94 -13.97 -2.38
C GLY A 394 -28.09 -14.53 -1.53
N TYR A 395 -28.03 -14.45 -0.19
CA TYR A 395 -29.10 -14.93 0.71
C TYR A 395 -30.46 -14.29 0.42
N GLU A 396 -30.48 -12.99 0.10
CA GLU A 396 -31.70 -12.22 -0.15
C GLU A 396 -32.50 -12.72 -1.38
N ARG A 397 -31.83 -13.36 -2.33
CA ARG A 397 -32.44 -13.89 -3.58
C ARG A 397 -33.00 -15.30 -3.43
N LEU A 398 -32.80 -15.96 -2.28
CA LEU A 398 -33.30 -17.31 -2.01
C LEU A 398 -34.71 -17.29 -1.42
N THR A 399 -35.56 -18.20 -1.87
CA THR A 399 -36.85 -18.53 -1.23
C THR A 399 -36.64 -19.30 0.08
N GLU A 400 -37.66 -19.36 0.96
CA GLU A 400 -37.56 -20.06 2.26
C GLU A 400 -37.13 -21.54 2.11
N LYS A 401 -37.68 -22.24 1.11
CA LYS A 401 -37.30 -23.64 0.83
C LYS A 401 -35.86 -23.78 0.33
N GLU A 402 -35.37 -22.80 -0.43
CA GLU A 402 -33.99 -22.79 -0.91
C GLU A 402 -33.00 -22.43 0.19
N ARG A 403 -33.40 -21.56 1.12
CA ARG A 403 -32.64 -21.27 2.35
C ARG A 403 -32.48 -22.53 3.19
N ASP A 404 -33.57 -23.27 3.42
CA ASP A 404 -33.52 -24.54 4.13
C ASP A 404 -32.64 -25.57 3.41
N LEU A 405 -32.71 -25.63 2.08
CA LEU A 405 -31.86 -26.51 1.27
C LEU A 405 -30.38 -26.13 1.38
N CYS A 406 -30.04 -24.85 1.21
CA CYS A 406 -28.67 -24.35 1.30
C CYS A 406 -28.07 -24.59 2.69
N SER A 407 -28.85 -24.35 3.74
CA SER A 407 -28.45 -24.59 5.12
C SER A 407 -28.17 -26.07 5.37
N ASN A 408 -29.09 -26.96 4.98
CA ASN A 408 -28.97 -28.40 5.23
C ASN A 408 -27.90 -29.09 4.35
N VAL A 409 -27.72 -28.65 3.11
CA VAL A 409 -26.76 -29.23 2.14
C VAL A 409 -25.39 -28.56 2.22
N ARG A 410 -25.26 -27.49 3.02
CA ARG A 410 -24.02 -26.73 3.21
C ARG A 410 -23.52 -26.04 1.93
N LEU A 411 -24.45 -25.48 1.17
CA LEU A 411 -24.18 -24.69 -0.05
C LEU A 411 -24.26 -23.20 0.28
N VAL A 412 -23.24 -22.44 -0.14
CA VAL A 412 -23.24 -20.97 -0.04
C VAL A 412 -24.31 -20.40 -0.98
N PRO A 413 -25.12 -19.41 -0.57
CA PRO A 413 -26.24 -18.91 -1.38
C PRO A 413 -25.88 -18.46 -2.81
N VAL A 414 -24.74 -17.77 -3.02
CA VAL A 414 -24.27 -17.40 -4.38
C VAL A 414 -24.04 -18.63 -5.24
N THR A 415 -23.30 -19.61 -4.72
CA THR A 415 -22.98 -20.85 -5.43
C THR A 415 -24.25 -21.63 -5.77
N TYR A 416 -25.23 -21.67 -4.86
CA TYR A 416 -26.53 -22.28 -5.16
C TYR A 416 -27.23 -21.60 -6.34
N LEU A 417 -27.25 -20.26 -6.38
CA LEU A 417 -27.87 -19.49 -7.46
C LEU A 417 -27.18 -19.74 -8.80
N GLU A 418 -25.85 -19.77 -8.83
CA GLU A 418 -25.07 -20.09 -10.04
C GLU A 418 -25.39 -21.51 -10.55
N LEU A 419 -25.39 -22.50 -9.64
CA LEU A 419 -25.74 -23.88 -9.99
C LEU A 419 -27.19 -23.98 -10.49
N LYS A 420 -28.11 -23.24 -9.87
CA LYS A 420 -29.52 -23.15 -10.27
C LYS A 420 -29.66 -22.54 -11.66
N ASP A 421 -28.95 -21.45 -11.95
CA ASP A 421 -29.02 -20.77 -13.25
C ASP A 421 -28.52 -21.68 -14.38
N VAL A 422 -27.45 -22.44 -14.14
CA VAL A 422 -26.95 -23.45 -15.09
C VAL A 422 -28.01 -24.53 -15.37
N LEU A 423 -28.65 -25.08 -14.33
CA LEU A 423 -29.71 -26.06 -14.50
C LEU A 423 -30.92 -25.46 -15.21
N VAL A 424 -31.41 -24.29 -14.80
CA VAL A 424 -32.59 -23.66 -15.42
C VAL A 424 -32.34 -23.35 -16.90
N SER A 425 -31.14 -22.90 -17.25
CA SER A 425 -30.75 -22.65 -18.65
C SER A 425 -30.83 -23.92 -19.51
N GLU A 426 -30.35 -25.06 -18.99
CA GLU A 426 -30.38 -26.33 -19.71
C GLU A 426 -31.79 -26.93 -19.79
N TYR A 427 -32.61 -26.74 -18.75
CA TYR A 427 -34.02 -27.12 -18.78
C TYR A 427 -34.78 -26.33 -19.86
N LYS A 428 -34.51 -25.03 -19.99
CA LYS A 428 -35.10 -24.20 -21.05
C LYS A 428 -34.74 -24.66 -22.46
N LYS A 429 -33.54 -25.23 -22.65
CA LYS A 429 -33.09 -25.74 -23.96
C LYS A 429 -33.68 -27.11 -24.30
N MET A 430 -33.67 -28.06 -23.36
CA MET A 430 -33.99 -29.47 -23.61
C MET A 430 -35.39 -29.89 -23.14
N GLY A 431 -36.10 -29.05 -22.38
CA GLY A 431 -37.40 -29.35 -21.78
C GLY A 431 -37.37 -30.38 -20.65
N ASN A 432 -36.23 -31.03 -20.41
CA ASN A 432 -36.01 -31.96 -19.31
C ASN A 432 -34.53 -31.92 -18.84
N ILE A 433 -34.29 -32.40 -17.62
CA ILE A 433 -32.94 -32.61 -17.10
C ILE A 433 -32.87 -33.98 -16.44
N THR A 434 -32.01 -34.85 -16.96
CA THR A 434 -31.66 -36.11 -16.29
C THR A 434 -30.53 -35.88 -15.29
N LEU A 435 -30.46 -36.73 -14.27
CA LEU A 435 -29.44 -36.65 -13.22
C LEU A 435 -28.01 -36.79 -13.78
N GLN A 436 -27.83 -37.57 -14.84
CA GLN A 436 -26.56 -37.71 -15.55
C GLN A 436 -26.14 -36.41 -16.24
N THR A 437 -27.08 -35.72 -16.89
CA THR A 437 -26.85 -34.41 -17.53
C THR A 437 -26.54 -33.34 -16.49
N ALA A 438 -27.28 -33.29 -15.38
CA ALA A 438 -27.02 -32.34 -14.29
C ALA A 438 -25.61 -32.50 -13.69
N ARG A 439 -25.17 -33.75 -13.45
CA ARG A 439 -23.80 -34.02 -12.95
C ARG A 439 -22.71 -33.56 -13.93
N ARG A 440 -22.95 -33.68 -15.24
CA ARG A 440 -22.02 -33.21 -16.27
C ARG A 440 -21.94 -31.68 -16.31
N LEU A 441 -23.07 -31.01 -16.13
CA LEU A 441 -23.19 -29.55 -16.20
C LEU A 441 -22.57 -28.84 -15.00
N LEU A 442 -22.81 -29.35 -13.78
CA LEU A 442 -22.42 -28.67 -12.54
C LEU A 442 -20.94 -28.83 -12.18
N LYS A 443 -20.14 -29.55 -12.99
CA LYS A 443 -18.68 -29.74 -12.89
C LYS A 443 -18.10 -29.62 -11.47
N ILE A 444 -18.65 -30.34 -10.49
CA ILE A 444 -18.07 -30.35 -9.13
C ILE A 444 -16.80 -31.20 -9.18
N ASP A 445 -15.64 -30.55 -9.11
CA ASP A 445 -14.34 -31.22 -9.07
C ASP A 445 -14.01 -31.70 -7.67
N THR A 446 -13.42 -32.89 -7.59
CA THR A 446 -12.91 -33.46 -6.34
C THR A 446 -11.46 -33.08 -6.16
N LEU A 447 -11.12 -32.58 -4.98
CA LEU A 447 -9.74 -32.25 -4.62
C LEU A 447 -9.05 -33.43 -3.95
N LEU A 448 -7.74 -33.58 -4.21
CA LEU A 448 -6.89 -34.52 -3.49
C LEU A 448 -6.54 -33.96 -2.12
N ILE A 449 -6.32 -34.82 -1.12
CA ILE A 449 -5.89 -34.38 0.23
C ILE A 449 -4.64 -33.51 0.15
N SER A 450 -3.70 -33.90 -0.72
CA SER A 450 -2.46 -33.14 -0.96
C SER A 450 -2.71 -31.74 -1.54
N GLU A 451 -3.72 -31.57 -2.39
CA GLU A 451 -4.07 -30.27 -2.97
C GLU A 451 -4.80 -29.38 -1.99
N VAL A 452 -5.72 -29.97 -1.21
CA VAL A 452 -6.38 -29.27 -0.11
C VAL A 452 -5.31 -28.74 0.85
N HIS A 453 -4.31 -29.55 1.20
CA HIS A 453 -3.21 -29.10 2.04
C HIS A 453 -2.48 -27.90 1.43
N MET A 454 -2.08 -27.97 0.15
CA MET A 454 -1.41 -26.85 -0.53
C MET A 454 -2.23 -25.56 -0.53
N LEU A 455 -3.54 -25.67 -0.78
CA LEU A 455 -4.44 -24.51 -0.77
C LEU A 455 -4.59 -23.91 0.64
N LEU A 456 -4.72 -24.76 1.67
CA LEU A 456 -4.81 -24.31 3.05
C LEU A 456 -3.50 -23.70 3.55
N GLU A 457 -2.35 -24.28 3.17
CA GLU A 457 -1.03 -23.76 3.50
C GLU A 457 -0.77 -22.40 2.82
N HIS A 458 -1.15 -22.25 1.54
CA HIS A 458 -1.10 -20.96 0.87
C HIS A 458 -2.00 -19.92 1.53
N ARG A 459 -3.22 -20.29 1.92
CA ARG A 459 -4.15 -19.39 2.63
C ARG A 459 -3.62 -19.00 4.01
N LYS A 460 -2.92 -19.91 4.70
CA LYS A 460 -2.23 -19.66 5.96
C LYS A 460 -1.08 -18.68 5.78
N ALA A 461 -0.21 -18.90 4.79
CA ALA A 461 0.88 -17.98 4.46
C ALA A 461 0.37 -16.58 4.10
N GLN A 462 -0.73 -16.47 3.34
CA GLN A 462 -1.38 -15.18 3.07
C GLN A 462 -1.86 -14.45 4.33
N ASN A 463 -2.30 -15.20 5.34
CA ASN A 463 -2.79 -14.65 6.61
C ASN A 463 -1.64 -14.23 7.52
N GLU A 464 -0.56 -15.01 7.55
CA GLU A 464 0.69 -14.68 8.25
C GLU A 464 1.40 -13.46 7.63
N SER A 465 1.29 -13.27 6.31
CA SER A 465 1.80 -12.07 5.62
C SER A 465 0.87 -10.85 5.72
N ALA A 466 -0.32 -11.00 6.30
CA ALA A 466 -1.24 -9.87 6.50
C ALA A 466 -0.92 -9.18 7.83
N GLU A 467 -0.85 -7.85 7.84
CA GLU A 467 -0.59 -7.05 9.07
C GLU A 467 -1.64 -7.27 10.19
N ASP A 468 -2.83 -7.82 9.89
CA ASP A 468 -3.83 -8.23 10.90
C ASP A 468 -4.06 -9.75 10.81
N GLU A 469 -3.41 -10.52 11.69
CA GLU A 469 -3.54 -11.98 11.72
C GLU A 469 -4.96 -12.38 12.18
N GLN A 470 -5.78 -12.88 11.26
CA GLN A 470 -7.08 -13.45 11.64
C GLN A 470 -6.89 -14.86 12.19
N GLU A 471 -7.48 -15.15 13.34
CA GLU A 471 -7.54 -16.52 13.84
C GLU A 471 -8.36 -17.39 12.88
N PHE A 472 -7.73 -18.46 12.39
CA PHE A 472 -8.44 -19.44 11.58
C PHE A 472 -9.44 -20.21 12.44
N SER A 473 -10.63 -20.49 11.86
CA SER A 473 -11.61 -21.34 12.53
C SER A 473 -11.03 -22.70 12.94
N ASP A 474 -11.57 -23.28 14.02
CA ASP A 474 -11.22 -24.64 14.46
C ASP A 474 -11.30 -25.69 13.34
N VAL A 475 -12.26 -25.52 12.42
CA VAL A 475 -12.45 -26.42 11.28
C VAL A 475 -11.26 -26.30 10.32
N PHE A 476 -10.79 -25.08 10.06
CA PHE A 476 -9.63 -24.83 9.22
C PHE A 476 -8.38 -25.48 9.81
N MET A 477 -8.09 -25.22 11.08
CA MET A 477 -6.90 -25.79 11.75
C MET A 477 -6.94 -27.32 11.79
N LYS A 478 -8.08 -27.92 12.14
CA LYS A 478 -8.24 -29.38 12.12
C LYS A 478 -8.07 -29.96 10.71
N THR A 479 -8.59 -29.28 9.69
CA THR A 479 -8.47 -29.73 8.30
C THR A 479 -7.03 -29.60 7.80
N LEU A 480 -6.32 -28.52 8.17
CA LEU A 480 -4.91 -28.36 7.84
C LEU A 480 -4.06 -29.46 8.48
N THR A 481 -4.24 -29.74 9.78
CA THR A 481 -3.51 -30.82 10.47
C THR A 481 -3.84 -32.20 9.90
N TYR A 482 -5.11 -32.46 9.59
CA TYR A 482 -5.52 -33.71 8.96
C TYR A 482 -4.87 -33.88 7.58
N THR A 483 -4.96 -32.86 6.74
CA THR A 483 -4.41 -32.91 5.38
C THR A 483 -2.88 -32.98 5.37
N ASP A 484 -2.19 -32.37 6.33
CA ASP A 484 -0.74 -32.53 6.49
C ASP A 484 -0.35 -33.96 6.89
N ARG A 485 -1.12 -34.57 7.80
CA ARG A 485 -0.86 -35.94 8.26
C ARG A 485 -1.12 -36.99 7.17
N PHE A 486 -2.15 -36.78 6.35
CA PHE A 486 -2.62 -37.77 5.40
C PHE A 486 -2.27 -37.49 3.93
N ARG A 487 -1.67 -36.32 3.60
CA ARG A 487 -1.16 -36.07 2.24
C ARG A 487 -0.15 -37.13 1.84
N LYS A 488 -0.40 -37.77 0.70
CA LYS A 488 0.50 -38.79 0.13
C LYS A 488 1.58 -38.16 -0.75
N PHE A 489 1.29 -36.98 -1.30
CA PHE A 489 2.15 -36.25 -2.22
C PHE A 489 2.43 -34.86 -1.63
N LYS A 490 3.70 -34.45 -1.61
CA LYS A 490 4.10 -33.14 -1.05
C LYS A 490 4.51 -32.14 -2.14
N ASN A 491 5.03 -32.62 -3.26
CA ASN A 491 5.53 -31.77 -4.34
C ASN A 491 4.38 -31.43 -5.29
N LYS A 492 4.33 -30.17 -5.76
CA LYS A 492 3.27 -29.69 -6.66
C LYS A 492 3.28 -30.45 -7.99
N GLU A 493 4.47 -30.75 -8.50
CA GLU A 493 4.70 -31.43 -9.77
C GLU A 493 4.23 -32.90 -9.69
N THR A 494 4.45 -33.58 -8.56
CA THR A 494 3.99 -34.96 -8.38
C THR A 494 2.48 -35.03 -8.25
N ILE A 495 1.86 -34.08 -7.54
CA ILE A 495 0.40 -33.95 -7.45
C ILE A 495 -0.22 -33.77 -8.84
N SER A 496 0.34 -32.85 -9.64
CA SER A 496 -0.15 -32.60 -11.00
C SER A 496 0.04 -33.82 -11.91
N ALA A 497 1.18 -34.51 -11.82
CA ALA A 497 1.43 -35.72 -12.60
C ALA A 497 0.44 -36.86 -12.26
N VAL A 498 0.17 -37.10 -10.96
CA VAL A 498 -0.79 -38.13 -10.52
C VAL A 498 -2.21 -37.78 -10.97
N ARG A 499 -2.61 -36.51 -10.86
CA ARG A 499 -3.91 -36.06 -11.36
C ARG A 499 -4.04 -36.26 -12.87
N ASN A 500 -3.04 -35.88 -13.65
CA ASN A 500 -3.06 -36.03 -15.11
C ASN A 500 -3.12 -37.52 -15.52
N LEU A 501 -2.37 -38.38 -14.85
CA LEU A 501 -2.39 -39.83 -15.09
C LEU A 501 -3.78 -40.42 -14.87
N LEU A 502 -4.44 -40.05 -13.76
CA LEU A 502 -5.77 -40.56 -13.45
C LEU A 502 -6.89 -39.91 -14.29
N MET A 503 -6.71 -38.66 -14.72
CA MET A 503 -7.67 -37.97 -15.60
C MET A 503 -7.71 -38.56 -17.01
N GLN A 504 -6.62 -39.18 -17.48
CA GLN A 504 -6.57 -39.90 -18.74
C GLN A 504 -7.37 -41.22 -18.70
N LYS A 505 -7.66 -41.74 -17.51
CA LYS A 505 -8.47 -42.95 -17.31
C LYS A 505 -9.95 -42.59 -17.20
N LYS A 506 -10.84 -43.49 -17.63
CA LYS A 506 -12.31 -43.33 -17.58
C LYS A 506 -12.87 -43.51 -16.15
N LEU A 507 -12.26 -42.86 -15.18
CA LEU A 507 -12.66 -42.86 -13.78
C LEU A 507 -13.67 -41.75 -13.52
N HIS A 508 -14.61 -42.00 -12.61
CA HIS A 508 -15.41 -40.94 -12.03
C HIS A 508 -14.52 -40.06 -11.14
N LYS A 509 -14.80 -38.75 -11.04
CA LYS A 509 -13.98 -37.81 -10.26
C LYS A 509 -13.78 -38.27 -8.80
N PHE A 510 -14.82 -38.82 -8.18
CA PHE A 510 -14.74 -39.43 -6.85
C PHE A 510 -13.77 -40.62 -6.79
N GLU A 511 -13.81 -41.52 -7.77
CA GLU A 511 -12.94 -42.70 -7.82
C GLU A 511 -11.48 -42.26 -8.01
N LEU A 512 -11.25 -41.29 -8.90
CA LEU A 512 -9.93 -40.67 -9.10
C LEU A 512 -9.38 -40.14 -7.78
N ALA A 513 -10.15 -39.33 -7.05
CA ALA A 513 -9.70 -38.76 -5.78
C ALA A 513 -9.52 -39.83 -4.70
N ALA A 514 -10.40 -40.83 -4.64
CA ALA A 514 -10.31 -41.93 -3.67
C ALA A 514 -9.06 -42.79 -3.91
N ILE A 515 -8.77 -43.17 -5.15
CA ILE A 515 -7.55 -43.93 -5.51
C ILE A 515 -6.29 -43.14 -5.14
N ALA A 516 -6.24 -41.85 -5.51
CA ALA A 516 -5.08 -40.99 -5.22
C ALA A 516 -4.89 -40.71 -3.71
N ASN A 517 -5.97 -40.69 -2.91
CA ASN A 517 -5.88 -40.43 -1.47
C ASN A 517 -5.55 -41.69 -0.66
N LEU A 518 -6.14 -42.83 -1.03
CA LEU A 518 -5.95 -44.10 -0.34
C LEU A 518 -4.64 -44.78 -0.76
N CYS A 519 -4.27 -44.66 -2.04
CA CYS A 519 -3.14 -45.34 -2.67
C CYS A 519 -3.11 -46.85 -2.37
N PRO A 520 -4.14 -47.62 -2.80
CA PRO A 520 -4.13 -49.07 -2.64
C PRO A 520 -2.96 -49.69 -3.42
N GLU A 521 -2.48 -50.84 -2.94
CA GLU A 521 -1.30 -51.52 -3.50
C GLU A 521 -1.70 -52.68 -4.42
N THR A 522 -2.88 -53.27 -4.21
CA THR A 522 -3.40 -54.36 -5.04
C THR A 522 -4.77 -54.04 -5.63
N THR A 523 -5.09 -54.67 -6.76
CA THR A 523 -6.43 -54.59 -7.39
C THR A 523 -7.55 -55.03 -6.46
N GLU A 524 -7.34 -56.10 -5.69
CA GLU A 524 -8.30 -56.61 -4.71
C GLU A 524 -8.59 -55.58 -3.62
N GLU A 525 -7.54 -54.93 -3.08
CA GLU A 525 -7.68 -53.85 -2.10
C GLU A 525 -8.45 -52.66 -2.70
N ALA A 526 -8.10 -52.26 -3.92
CA ALA A 526 -8.76 -51.14 -4.60
C ALA A 526 -10.26 -51.39 -4.82
N LYS A 527 -10.64 -52.60 -5.26
CA LYS A 527 -12.04 -53.00 -5.46
C LYS A 527 -12.78 -53.12 -4.13
N SER A 528 -12.13 -53.62 -3.08
CA SER A 528 -12.70 -53.71 -1.73
C SER A 528 -13.00 -52.33 -1.13
N LEU A 529 -12.07 -51.38 -1.27
CA LEU A 529 -12.23 -50.01 -0.77
C LEU A 529 -13.15 -49.15 -1.64
N ILE A 530 -13.20 -49.42 -2.95
CA ILE A 530 -14.00 -48.68 -3.93
C ILE A 530 -14.78 -49.68 -4.80
N PRO A 531 -15.93 -50.19 -4.32
CA PRO A 531 -16.70 -51.22 -5.02
C PRO A 531 -17.19 -50.80 -6.41
N SER A 532 -17.26 -49.49 -6.72
CA SER A 532 -17.68 -49.00 -8.04
C SER A 532 -16.64 -49.21 -9.14
N LEU A 533 -15.42 -49.65 -8.80
CA LEU A 533 -14.39 -50.07 -9.75
C LEU A 533 -14.61 -51.49 -10.28
N GLU A 534 -15.47 -52.28 -9.63
CA GLU A 534 -15.76 -53.65 -10.02
C GLU A 534 -16.41 -53.69 -11.41
N GLY A 535 -15.80 -54.43 -12.34
CA GLY A 535 -16.25 -54.53 -13.73
C GLY A 535 -15.96 -53.33 -14.63
N ARG A 536 -15.17 -52.33 -14.18
CA ARG A 536 -14.79 -51.15 -15.00
C ARG A 536 -13.44 -51.27 -15.71
N PHE A 537 -12.51 -51.98 -15.11
CA PHE A 537 -11.15 -52.19 -15.62
C PHE A 537 -10.81 -53.66 -15.54
N GLU A 538 -9.99 -54.14 -16.48
CA GLU A 538 -9.30 -55.40 -16.33
C GLU A 538 -8.27 -55.30 -15.20
N ASP A 539 -8.05 -56.39 -14.47
CA ASP A 539 -7.21 -56.40 -13.27
C ASP A 539 -5.77 -55.99 -13.59
N GLU A 540 -5.25 -56.40 -14.75
CA GLU A 540 -3.92 -55.99 -15.23
C GLU A 540 -3.81 -54.48 -15.48
N GLU A 541 -4.85 -53.88 -16.08
CA GLU A 541 -4.86 -52.43 -16.34
C GLU A 541 -4.97 -51.63 -15.04
N LEU A 542 -5.80 -52.09 -14.10
CA LEU A 542 -5.95 -51.44 -12.81
C LEU A 542 -4.66 -51.56 -11.98
N GLN A 543 -4.01 -52.73 -11.97
CA GLN A 543 -2.73 -52.91 -11.27
C GLN A 543 -1.65 -51.98 -11.84
N ALA A 544 -1.55 -51.84 -13.17
CA ALA A 544 -0.60 -50.93 -13.79
C ALA A 544 -0.79 -49.47 -13.33
N VAL A 545 -2.05 -49.01 -13.21
CA VAL A 545 -2.37 -47.67 -12.70
C VAL A 545 -1.96 -47.50 -11.23
N LEU A 546 -2.15 -48.54 -10.40
CA LEU A 546 -1.73 -48.51 -8.99
C LEU A 546 -0.20 -48.48 -8.88
N ASP A 547 0.50 -49.27 -9.67
CA ASP A 547 1.97 -49.33 -9.71
C ASP A 547 2.57 -47.98 -10.13
N ASP A 548 1.98 -47.32 -11.12
CA ASP A 548 2.37 -45.97 -11.52
C ASP A 548 2.22 -44.96 -10.38
N ILE A 549 1.13 -45.03 -9.61
CA ILE A 549 0.90 -44.16 -8.44
C ILE A 549 1.93 -44.46 -7.34
N GLN A 550 2.21 -45.73 -7.06
CA GLN A 550 3.23 -46.12 -6.08
C GLN A 550 4.63 -45.67 -6.52
N THR A 551 4.92 -45.70 -7.82
CA THR A 551 6.17 -45.19 -8.40
C THR A 551 6.31 -43.69 -8.18
N LYS A 552 5.25 -42.89 -8.44
CA LYS A 552 5.28 -41.44 -8.15
C LYS A 552 5.43 -41.14 -6.65
N ARG A 553 4.89 -42.01 -5.78
CA ARG A 553 5.04 -41.92 -4.32
C ARG A 553 6.45 -42.28 -3.86
N SER A 554 7.12 -43.26 -4.48
CA SER A 554 8.46 -43.72 -4.11
C SER A 554 9.56 -42.76 -4.58
N ILE A 555 9.42 -42.16 -5.77
CA ILE A 555 10.33 -41.13 -6.31
C ILE A 555 10.44 -39.93 -5.35
N GLN A 556 9.34 -39.56 -4.70
CA GLN A 556 9.30 -38.49 -3.70
C GLN A 556 10.06 -38.86 -2.40
N ARG A 557 10.12 -40.15 -2.03
CA ARG A 557 10.93 -40.61 -0.89
C ARG A 557 12.42 -40.65 -1.21
N ALA A 558 12.78 -40.93 -2.47
CA ALA A 558 14.17 -41.01 -2.93
C ALA A 558 14.86 -39.64 -3.01
N THR A 559 14.16 -38.60 -3.48
CA THR A 559 14.65 -37.22 -3.50
C THR A 559 14.97 -36.71 -2.08
N PHE A 560 14.20 -37.11 -1.07
CA PHE A 560 14.45 -36.75 0.34
C PHE A 560 15.67 -37.47 0.95
N LYS A 561 15.99 -38.69 0.49
CA LYS A 561 17.21 -39.42 0.92
C LYS A 561 18.48 -38.97 0.18
N GLY A 562 18.34 -38.40 -1.02
CA GLY A 562 19.47 -37.83 -1.79
C GLY A 562 20.00 -36.53 -1.19
N LEU A 563 19.13 -35.67 -0.65
CA LEU A 563 19.52 -34.41 -0.01
C LEU A 563 20.28 -34.60 1.32
N ASN A 564 20.05 -35.71 2.03
CA ASN A 564 20.79 -36.03 3.27
C ASN A 564 22.14 -36.74 3.04
N LYS A 565 22.53 -37.05 1.80
CA LYS A 565 23.81 -37.72 1.48
C LYS A 565 24.85 -36.83 0.77
N TYR A 566 24.49 -35.61 0.37
CA TYR A 566 25.41 -34.66 -0.31
C TYR A 566 25.49 -33.30 0.40
N GLY A 567 25.38 -33.29 1.75
CA GLY A 567 25.57 -32.09 2.57
C GLY A 567 26.98 -31.94 3.17
N THR A 568 27.91 -32.83 2.87
CA THR A 568 29.29 -32.79 3.36
C THR A 568 30.25 -32.93 2.20
N CYS A 569 31.13 -31.93 2.05
CA CYS A 569 32.21 -31.79 1.06
C CYS A 569 31.82 -31.23 -0.32
N PHE A 570 31.70 -29.91 -0.39
CA PHE A 570 32.37 -29.12 -1.44
C PHE A 570 33.14 -27.99 -0.75
N VAL A 571 34.44 -28.19 -0.59
CA VAL A 571 35.42 -27.17 -0.19
C VAL A 571 36.35 -26.97 -1.37
N SER A 572 36.75 -25.70 -1.56
CA SER A 572 37.70 -25.13 -2.52
C SER A 572 37.12 -24.84 -3.92
N GLN A 573 37.30 -23.67 -4.55
CA GLN A 573 38.15 -22.51 -4.26
C GLN A 573 37.72 -21.33 -5.18
N SER A 574 37.61 -20.12 -4.64
CA SER A 574 37.92 -18.82 -5.31
C SER A 574 37.49 -17.68 -4.37
N SER A 575 38.44 -17.16 -3.60
CA SER A 575 39.01 -15.82 -3.78
C SER A 575 38.08 -14.65 -3.44
N ARG A 576 38.09 -14.20 -2.18
CA ARG A 576 38.09 -12.77 -1.88
C ARG A 576 39.09 -12.46 -0.79
N HIS A 577 40.11 -11.73 -1.21
CA HIS A 577 41.00 -10.94 -0.37
C HIS A 577 40.19 -9.99 0.51
N ALA A 578 40.51 -9.98 1.81
CA ALA A 578 40.37 -8.81 2.66
C ALA A 578 41.63 -7.93 2.49
N PRO A 579 41.55 -6.60 2.52
CA PRO A 579 42.72 -5.77 2.72
C PRO A 579 43.07 -5.73 4.23
N ARG A 580 44.32 -6.07 4.55
CA ARG A 580 45.06 -5.58 5.74
C ARG A 580 45.33 -4.07 5.54
N TRP A 581 45.59 -3.26 6.56
CA TRP A 581 46.84 -3.04 7.33
C TRP A 581 46.55 -1.98 8.43
N PRO A 582 47.44 -1.67 9.40
CA PRO A 582 48.28 -2.52 10.24
C PRO A 582 48.29 -2.13 11.73
N SER A 583 49.11 -2.89 12.46
CA SER A 583 49.47 -2.92 13.89
C SER A 583 50.33 -1.75 14.42
N HIS A 584 50.54 -1.78 15.75
CA HIS A 584 51.39 -0.95 16.65
C HIS A 584 50.61 0.13 17.43
N GLY A 585 50.72 0.33 18.74
CA GLY A 585 51.51 -0.28 19.81
C GLY A 585 51.30 0.54 21.10
N HIS A 586 51.42 -0.12 22.25
CA HIS A 586 51.77 0.41 23.58
C HIS A 586 50.96 1.52 24.30
N LEU A 587 50.42 1.10 25.45
CA LEU A 587 50.59 1.65 26.82
C LEU A 587 49.91 2.94 27.28
N GLU A 588 49.07 2.71 28.31
CA GLU A 588 49.02 3.38 29.62
C GLU A 588 48.16 4.62 29.87
N TYR A 589 47.79 4.73 31.15
CA TYR A 589 46.89 5.64 31.86
C TYR A 589 45.39 5.30 31.73
N GLY A 590 44.64 4.83 32.73
CA GLY A 590 44.87 4.74 34.17
C GLY A 590 43.69 5.37 34.93
N ILE A 591 43.31 4.70 36.02
CA ILE A 591 42.56 5.20 37.21
C ILE A 591 41.00 5.29 37.05
N PRO A 592 40.17 5.06 38.11
CA PRO A 592 39.63 3.75 38.44
C PRO A 592 38.11 3.75 38.78
N ILE A 593 37.51 2.56 38.79
CA ILE A 593 36.19 2.32 39.41
C ILE A 593 36.39 1.86 40.87
N ARG A 594 35.95 2.68 41.83
CA ARG A 594 35.46 2.29 43.17
C ARG A 594 33.98 2.67 43.16
N GLY A 595 32.97 1.85 43.41
CA GLY A 595 32.85 0.81 44.42
C GLY A 595 32.01 1.34 45.58
N ARG A 596 30.69 1.11 45.58
CA ARG A 596 29.90 0.91 46.81
C ARG A 596 28.50 0.37 46.56
N LEU A 597 28.20 -0.71 47.27
CA LEU A 597 26.88 -1.23 47.61
C LEU A 597 26.13 -0.21 48.48
N GLU A 598 24.82 -0.11 48.32
CA GLU A 598 23.81 -0.48 49.34
C GLU A 598 22.41 0.09 49.02
N ASP A 599 21.43 -0.68 49.51
CA ASP A 599 20.06 -0.34 49.88
C ASP A 599 18.93 -0.30 48.85
N GLY A 600 18.07 -1.30 49.00
CA GLY A 600 16.80 -1.48 48.31
C GLY A 600 15.72 -0.49 48.72
N ARG A 601 14.66 -0.46 47.90
CA ARG A 601 13.27 -0.59 48.32
C ARG A 601 12.36 -0.58 47.09
N TYR A 602 11.58 -1.65 46.93
CA TYR A 602 10.39 -1.67 46.10
C TYR A 602 9.26 -0.86 46.77
N PRO A 603 8.34 -0.30 45.98
CA PRO A 603 6.95 -0.29 46.40
C PRO A 603 6.04 -0.98 45.37
N ARG A 604 5.18 -1.85 45.92
CA ARG A 604 3.95 -2.36 45.32
C ARG A 604 2.97 -1.20 45.11
N LEU A 605 2.28 -1.18 43.98
CA LEU A 605 1.03 -0.46 43.81
C LEU A 605 -0.12 -1.49 43.74
N LEU A 606 -0.96 -1.45 44.77
CA LEU A 606 -2.34 -1.90 44.78
C LEU A 606 -3.18 -0.62 44.89
N PHE A 607 -3.96 -0.32 43.86
CA PHE A 607 -5.41 -0.06 43.87
C PHE A 607 -5.86 0.39 42.48
#